data_AF-A0A448VH21-F1
#
_entry.id   AF-A0A448VH21-F1
#
_cell.length_a   1.000
_cell.length_b   1.000
_cell.length_c   1.000
_cell.angle_alpha   90.00
_cell.angle_beta   90.00
_cell.angle_gamma   90.00
#
_symmetry.space_group_name_H-M   'P 1'
#
loop_
_entity.id
_entity.type
_entity.pdbx_description
1 polymer ?
#
loop_
_entity_poly.entity_id
_entity_poly.type
_entity_poly.pdbx_seq_one_letter_code
_entity_poly.pdbx_strand_id
1 'polypeptide(L)'
;MKNIIWRFFLPCFLLIIVLKFLYPYLCFWNSNIYLSEFDKTLTVLKKSNGKANQFILDGVVDYKVKNEYLLVLRMVIITNDTSITYTGKYQYWAIKYTTGRKIGPFSQDEFNKFLAQNRLGKNTLSIPDSYHRYPVEP
;
A
#
# COMPACT_ATOMS: atom_id res chain seq x y z
N MET A 1 -34.51 9.28 33.17
CA MET A 1 -33.04 9.05 33.17
C MET A 1 -32.58 8.07 32.06
N LYS A 2 -33.07 8.15 30.81
CA LYS A 2 -32.62 7.27 29.71
C LYS A 2 -31.80 7.95 28.60
N ASN A 3 -31.67 9.29 28.61
CA ASN A 3 -31.04 10.06 27.52
C ASN A 3 -29.59 10.50 27.77
N ILE A 4 -29.02 10.25 28.95
CA ILE A 4 -27.65 10.70 29.28
C ILE A 4 -26.60 9.67 28.84
N ILE A 5 -26.91 8.37 28.91
CA ILE A 5 -25.96 7.30 28.58
C ILE A 5 -25.59 7.33 27.09
N TRP A 6 -26.55 7.58 26.19
CA TRP A 6 -26.30 7.66 24.74
C TRP A 6 -25.41 8.83 24.32
N ARG A 7 -25.41 9.94 25.08
CA ARG A 7 -24.59 11.13 24.78
C ARG A 7 -23.09 10.91 24.99
N PHE A 8 -22.71 9.96 25.83
CA PHE A 8 -21.30 9.60 26.07
C PHE A 8 -20.85 8.37 25.27
N PHE A 9 -21.76 7.43 25.01
CA PHE A 9 -21.42 6.22 24.24
C PHE A 9 -21.17 6.51 22.75
N LEU A 10 -21.96 7.39 22.14
CA LEU A 10 -21.82 7.72 20.71
C LEU A 10 -20.45 8.38 20.37
N PRO A 11 -19.96 9.39 21.11
CA PRO A 11 -18.65 9.97 20.83
C PRO A 11 -17.49 9.00 21.13
N CYS A 12 -17.58 8.16 22.18
CA CYS A 12 -16.57 7.14 22.43
C CYS A 12 -16.50 6.08 21.32
N PHE A 13 -17.64 5.65 20.79
CA PHE A 13 -17.69 4.69 19.69
C PHE A 13 -17.12 5.28 18.39
N LEU A 14 -17.47 6.52 18.06
CA LEU A 14 -16.89 7.25 16.92
C LEU A 14 -15.38 7.41 17.09
N LEU A 15 -14.89 7.74 18.29
CA LEU A 15 -13.46 7.86 18.58
C LEU A 15 -12.72 6.54 18.32
N ILE A 16 -13.27 5.40 18.77
CA ILE A 16 -12.67 4.07 18.55
C ILE A 16 -12.59 3.75 17.06
N ILE A 17 -13.64 4.08 16.29
CA ILE A 17 -13.66 3.88 14.84
C ILE A 17 -12.58 4.73 14.17
N VAL A 18 -12.52 6.02 14.49
CA VAL A 18 -11.53 6.96 13.94
C VAL A 18 -10.12 6.49 14.27
N LEU A 19 -9.85 6.09 15.51
CA LEU A 19 -8.55 5.56 15.93
C LEU A 19 -8.17 4.30 15.18
N LYS A 20 -9.11 3.36 14.97
CA LYS A 20 -8.86 2.13 14.22
C LYS A 20 -8.46 2.41 12.76
N PHE A 21 -9.02 3.46 12.16
CA PHE A 21 -8.66 3.86 10.80
C PHE A 21 -7.39 4.69 10.74
N LEU A 22 -7.17 5.64 11.65
CA LEU A 22 -5.99 6.52 11.63
C LEU A 22 -4.71 5.83 12.11
N TYR A 23 -4.81 4.91 13.07
CA TYR A 23 -3.64 4.31 13.71
C TYR A 23 -2.68 3.63 12.71
N PRO A 24 -3.15 2.78 11.76
CA PRO A 24 -2.27 2.21 10.74
C PRO A 24 -1.52 3.26 9.92
N TYR A 25 -2.19 4.37 9.57
CA TYR A 25 -1.56 5.47 8.83
C TYR A 25 -0.49 6.17 9.69
N LEU A 26 -0.80 6.51 10.94
CA LEU A 26 0.18 7.12 11.85
C LEU A 26 1.41 6.22 12.03
N CYS A 27 1.20 4.91 12.18
CA CYS A 27 2.30 3.95 12.27
C CYS A 27 3.14 3.89 10.99
N PHE A 28 2.50 3.97 9.81
CA PHE A 28 3.21 4.01 8.53
C PHE A 28 4.07 5.27 8.40
N TRP A 29 3.52 6.44 8.72
CA TRP A 29 4.24 7.72 8.66
C TRP A 29 5.43 7.80 9.63
N ASN A 30 5.33 7.14 10.79
CA ASN A 30 6.43 7.03 11.75
C ASN A 30 7.40 5.89 11.44
N SER A 31 7.15 5.11 10.39
CA SER A 31 8.03 4.00 10.00
C SER A 31 9.25 4.52 9.24
N ASN A 32 10.28 3.68 9.15
CA ASN A 32 11.43 3.95 8.29
C ASN A 32 11.12 3.71 6.80
N ILE A 33 9.88 3.42 6.42
CA ILE A 33 9.48 3.27 5.03
C ILE A 33 8.78 4.54 4.58
N TYR A 34 9.11 4.99 3.38
CA TYR A 34 8.42 6.10 2.75
C TYR A 34 8.28 5.83 1.25
N LEU A 35 7.38 6.59 0.62
CA LEU A 35 7.14 6.56 -0.82
C LEU A 35 7.83 7.77 -1.44
N SER A 36 8.53 7.55 -2.54
CA SER A 36 9.07 8.62 -3.38
C SER A 36 8.43 8.54 -4.76
N GLU A 37 8.00 9.67 -5.27
CA GLU A 37 7.45 9.77 -6.61
C GLU A 37 8.57 9.87 -7.64
N PHE A 38 8.39 9.20 -8.77
CA PHE A 38 9.23 9.32 -9.94
C PHE A 38 8.38 9.11 -11.19
N ASP A 39 8.30 10.16 -12.02
CA ASP A 39 7.35 10.26 -13.12
C ASP A 39 5.92 9.94 -12.62
N LYS A 40 5.20 9.00 -13.23
CA LYS A 40 3.84 8.62 -12.78
C LYS A 40 3.85 7.61 -11.63
N THR A 41 4.99 6.96 -11.37
CA THR A 41 5.10 5.82 -10.46
C THR A 41 5.62 6.22 -9.09
N LEU A 42 5.37 5.35 -8.11
CA LEU A 42 5.92 5.45 -6.78
C LEU A 42 7.01 4.39 -6.57
N THR A 43 7.99 4.76 -5.76
CA THR A 43 9.04 3.86 -5.26
C THR A 43 8.92 3.75 -3.75
N VAL A 44 8.86 2.52 -3.25
CA VAL A 44 8.92 2.21 -1.82
C VAL A 44 10.39 2.15 -1.41
N LEU A 45 10.78 3.00 -0.47
CA LEU A 45 12.13 3.12 0.04
C LEU A 45 12.16 2.88 1.54
N LYS A 46 13.27 2.35 2.04
CA LYS A 46 13.57 2.27 3.47
C LYS A 46 14.69 3.22 3.82
N LYS A 47 14.45 4.11 4.77
CA LYS A 47 15.45 4.99 5.35
C LYS A 47 16.54 4.16 6.02
N SER A 48 17.79 4.49 5.69
CA SER A 48 18.97 3.90 6.33
C SER A 48 19.71 4.99 7.09
N ASN A 49 19.98 4.77 8.38
CA ASN A 49 20.66 5.77 9.21
C ASN A 49 22.14 5.88 8.79
N GLY A 50 22.48 6.96 8.08
CA GLY A 50 23.86 7.26 7.67
C GLY A 50 24.34 6.54 6.41
N LYS A 51 23.46 5.87 5.66
CA LYS A 51 23.75 5.28 4.35
C LYS A 51 22.70 5.69 3.33
N ALA A 52 22.93 5.37 2.06
CA ALA A 52 21.91 5.50 1.03
C ALA A 52 20.64 4.73 1.43
N ASN A 53 19.48 5.31 1.08
CA ASN A 53 18.19 4.67 1.31
C ASN A 53 18.10 3.35 0.54
N GLN A 54 17.53 2.33 1.18
CA GLN A 54 17.40 1.01 0.59
C GLN A 54 16.14 0.94 -0.28
N PHE A 55 16.32 0.59 -1.55
CA PHE A 55 15.21 0.32 -2.46
C PHE A 55 14.47 -0.95 -2.04
N ILE A 56 13.16 -0.82 -1.83
CA ILE A 56 12.28 -1.96 -1.56
C ILE A 56 11.60 -2.38 -2.85
N LEU A 57 10.86 -1.46 -3.48
CA LEU A 57 10.03 -1.77 -4.64
C LEU A 57 9.84 -0.54 -5.52
N ASP A 58 9.89 -0.71 -6.82
CA ASP A 58 9.67 0.31 -7.85
C ASP A 58 8.37 0.05 -8.62
N GLY A 59 7.96 0.99 -9.47
CA GLY A 59 6.80 0.80 -10.37
C GLY A 59 5.47 0.63 -9.64
N VAL A 60 5.35 1.20 -8.43
CA VAL A 60 4.11 1.17 -7.66
C VAL A 60 3.12 2.15 -8.27
N VAL A 61 1.94 1.65 -8.63
CA VAL A 61 0.88 2.44 -9.27
C VAL A 61 -0.31 2.70 -8.35
N ASP A 62 -0.49 1.85 -7.34
CA ASP A 62 -1.49 2.05 -6.29
C ASP A 62 -1.05 1.35 -5.00
N TYR A 63 -1.45 1.90 -3.85
CA TYR A 63 -1.13 1.35 -2.54
C TYR A 63 -2.20 1.63 -1.49
N LYS A 64 -2.24 0.77 -0.46
CA LYS A 64 -3.16 0.96 0.67
C LYS A 64 -2.57 0.45 1.96
N VAL A 65 -2.67 1.24 3.02
CA VAL A 65 -2.28 0.82 4.36
C VAL A 65 -3.43 0.03 4.98
N LYS A 66 -3.15 -1.22 5.41
CA LYS A 66 -4.09 -2.05 6.15
C LYS A 66 -3.37 -2.79 7.28
N ASN A 67 -3.78 -2.54 8.51
CA ASN A 67 -3.14 -3.08 9.72
C ASN A 67 -1.62 -2.83 9.67
N GLU A 68 -0.78 -3.85 9.78
CA GLU A 68 0.69 -3.77 9.75
C GLU A 68 1.29 -3.78 8.32
N TYR A 69 0.46 -3.81 7.28
CA TYR A 69 0.88 -3.99 5.90
C TYR A 69 0.62 -2.73 5.06
N LEU A 70 1.61 -2.38 4.25
CA LEU A 70 1.46 -1.58 3.05
C LEU A 70 1.18 -2.56 1.90
N LEU A 71 -0.07 -2.59 1.46
CA LEU A 71 -0.51 -3.33 0.29
C LEU A 71 -0.17 -2.54 -0.96
N VAL A 72 0.39 -3.19 -1.97
CA VAL A 72 0.93 -2.53 -3.15
C VAL A 72 0.49 -3.24 -4.41
N LEU A 73 0.04 -2.48 -5.40
CA LEU A 73 -0.10 -2.88 -6.79
C LEU A 73 1.06 -2.29 -7.58
N ARG A 74 1.88 -3.18 -8.13
CA ARG A 74 3.04 -2.83 -8.94
C ARG A 74 2.76 -3.16 -10.40
N MET A 75 3.04 -2.23 -11.30
CA MET A 75 3.22 -2.56 -12.71
C MET A 75 4.68 -2.95 -12.96
N VAL A 76 4.87 -4.00 -13.76
CA VAL A 76 6.19 -4.36 -14.28
C VAL A 76 6.56 -3.32 -15.34
N ILE A 77 7.66 -2.62 -15.08
CA ILE A 77 8.19 -1.56 -15.94
C ILE A 77 9.58 -1.90 -16.45
N ILE A 78 9.93 -1.38 -17.61
CA ILE A 78 11.27 -1.36 -18.17
C ILE A 78 11.74 0.08 -18.14
N THR A 79 12.81 0.35 -17.39
CA THR A 79 13.39 1.69 -17.25
C THR A 79 14.57 1.86 -18.19
N ASN A 80 14.53 2.89 -19.04
CA ASN A 80 15.68 3.38 -19.81
C ASN A 80 16.10 4.75 -19.25
N ASP A 81 17.28 5.25 -19.63
CA ASP A 81 17.89 6.47 -19.07
C ASP A 81 16.98 7.71 -19.03
N THR A 82 15.96 7.78 -19.89
CA THR A 82 15.05 8.94 -20.00
C THR A 82 13.56 8.57 -19.94
N SER A 83 13.19 7.29 -19.83
CA SER A 83 11.79 6.88 -19.96
C SER A 83 11.45 5.59 -19.24
N ILE A 84 10.23 5.50 -18.73
CA ILE A 84 9.62 4.28 -18.19
C ILE A 84 8.66 3.70 -19.23
N THR A 85 8.86 2.43 -19.59
CA THR A 85 7.95 1.66 -20.44
C THR A 85 7.14 0.70 -19.58
N TYR A 86 5.81 0.77 -19.69
CA TYR A 86 4.89 -0.12 -18.98
C TYR A 86 4.62 -1.37 -19.80
N THR A 87 4.86 -2.54 -19.21
CA THR A 87 4.68 -3.83 -19.90
C THR A 87 3.22 -4.32 -19.89
N GLY A 88 2.31 -3.61 -19.22
CA GLY A 88 0.94 -4.05 -18.95
C GLY A 88 0.80 -5.17 -17.91
N LYS A 89 1.88 -5.88 -17.58
CA LYS A 89 1.90 -6.90 -16.52
C LYS A 89 1.92 -6.24 -15.15
N TYR A 90 1.16 -6.79 -14.20
CA TYR A 90 1.09 -6.28 -12.83
C TYR A 90 1.14 -7.39 -11.80
N GLN A 91 1.57 -7.03 -10.59
CA GLN A 91 1.74 -7.94 -9.46
C GLN A 91 1.33 -7.24 -8.18
N TYR A 92 0.82 -8.02 -7.22
CA TYR A 92 0.54 -7.52 -5.89
C TYR A 92 1.68 -7.85 -4.94
N TRP A 93 1.91 -6.96 -3.98
CA TRP A 93 2.88 -7.12 -2.92
C TRP A 93 2.28 -6.70 -1.59
N ALA A 94 2.72 -7.35 -0.52
CA ALA A 94 2.47 -6.90 0.84
C ALA A 94 3.81 -6.58 1.51
N ILE A 95 3.93 -5.39 2.09
CA ILE A 95 5.16 -4.93 2.73
C ILE A 95 4.84 -4.65 4.19
N LYS A 96 5.52 -5.32 5.12
CA LYS A 96 5.41 -4.99 6.55
C LYS A 96 6.14 -3.68 6.81
N TYR A 97 5.40 -2.60 7.06
CA TYR A 97 6.04 -1.27 7.10
C TYR A 97 6.98 -1.08 8.30
N THR A 98 6.80 -1.87 9.36
CA THR A 98 7.69 -1.89 10.53
C THR A 98 9.09 -2.43 10.22
N THR A 99 9.21 -3.35 9.25
CA THR A 99 10.47 -4.05 8.96
C THR A 99 11.02 -3.78 7.56
N GLY A 100 10.16 -3.40 6.62
CA GLY A 100 10.46 -3.39 5.19
C GLY A 100 10.44 -4.78 4.55
N ARG A 101 9.99 -5.82 5.27
CA ARG A 101 9.89 -7.17 4.72
C ARG A 101 8.83 -7.20 3.62
N LYS A 102 9.27 -7.52 2.41
CA LYS A 102 8.41 -7.80 1.24
C LYS A 102 7.87 -9.22 1.30
N ILE A 103 6.62 -9.38 0.89
CA ILE A 103 5.92 -10.66 0.74
C ILE A 103 5.23 -10.63 -0.63
N GLY A 104 5.48 -11.65 -1.45
CA GLY A 104 5.07 -11.71 -2.85
C GLY A 104 6.24 -12.04 -3.79
N PRO A 105 6.09 -11.83 -5.11
CA PRO A 105 4.91 -11.27 -5.77
C PRO A 105 3.70 -12.22 -5.68
N PHE A 106 2.50 -11.66 -5.73
CA PHE A 106 1.25 -12.42 -5.78
C PHE A 106 0.52 -12.18 -7.09
N SER A 107 -0.11 -13.24 -7.60
CA SER A 107 -1.26 -13.13 -8.51
C SER A 107 -2.49 -12.53 -7.78
N GLN A 108 -3.53 -12.15 -8.52
CA GLN A 108 -4.79 -11.67 -7.95
C GLN A 108 -5.37 -12.64 -6.92
N ASP A 109 -5.39 -13.94 -7.23
CA ASP A 109 -6.00 -14.95 -6.39
C ASP A 109 -5.17 -15.23 -5.13
N GLU A 110 -3.85 -15.31 -5.26
CA GLU A 110 -2.96 -15.45 -4.11
C GLU A 110 -3.04 -14.24 -3.20
N PHE A 111 -3.16 -13.04 -3.78
CA PHE A 111 -3.32 -11.83 -3.00
C PHE A 111 -4.65 -11.82 -2.25
N ASN A 112 -5.75 -12.20 -2.90
CA ASN A 112 -7.06 -12.34 -2.22
C ASN A 112 -7.01 -13.37 -1.09
N LYS A 113 -6.32 -14.50 -1.27
CA LYS A 113 -6.09 -15.50 -0.21
C LYS A 113 -5.29 -14.90 0.93
N PHE A 114 -4.21 -14.18 0.65
CA PHE A 114 -3.40 -13.48 1.64
C PHE A 114 -4.24 -12.48 2.46
N LEU A 115 -5.08 -11.69 1.79
CA LEU A 115 -5.97 -10.74 2.46
C LEU A 115 -6.99 -11.42 3.37
N ALA A 116 -7.56 -12.55 2.93
CA ALA A 116 -8.50 -13.34 3.72
C ALA A 116 -7.83 -13.95 4.96
N GLN A 117 -6.66 -14.58 4.78
CA GLN A 117 -5.88 -15.19 5.86
C GLN A 117 -5.49 -14.16 6.95
N ASN A 118 -5.19 -12.93 6.54
CA ASN A 118 -4.77 -11.85 7.45
C ASN A 118 -5.92 -10.94 7.88
N ARG A 119 -7.18 -11.25 7.55
CA ARG A 119 -8.38 -10.46 7.86
C ARG A 119 -8.27 -8.99 7.43
N LEU A 120 -7.68 -8.74 6.26
CA LEU A 120 -7.43 -7.41 5.70
C LEU A 120 -8.59 -6.90 4.83
N GLY A 121 -9.69 -7.66 4.71
CA GLY A 121 -10.83 -7.32 3.87
C GLY A 121 -10.52 -7.45 2.37
N LYS A 122 -11.40 -6.91 1.52
CA LYS A 122 -11.30 -7.08 0.05
C LYS A 122 -10.12 -6.32 -0.56
N ASN A 123 -9.62 -6.81 -1.69
CA ASN A 123 -8.71 -6.06 -2.54
C ASN A 123 -9.47 -4.86 -3.13
N THR A 124 -8.90 -3.66 -2.97
CA THR A 124 -9.44 -2.41 -3.54
C THR A 124 -8.38 -1.65 -4.32
N LEU A 125 -7.24 -2.29 -4.60
CA LEU A 125 -6.18 -1.69 -5.40
C LEU A 125 -6.56 -1.79 -6.88
N SER A 126 -6.29 -0.73 -7.63
CA SER A 126 -6.63 -0.65 -9.05
C SER A 126 -5.54 0.08 -9.83
N ILE A 127 -5.35 -0.32 -11.08
CA ILE A 127 -4.46 0.42 -12.00
C ILE A 127 -5.13 1.77 -12.30
N PRO A 128 -4.46 2.92 -12.09
CA PRO A 128 -5.04 4.21 -12.43
C PRO A 128 -5.24 4.38 -13.94
N ASP A 129 -6.27 5.13 -14.35
CA ASP A 129 -6.64 5.37 -15.76
C ASP A 129 -5.47 5.84 -16.64
N SER A 130 -4.52 6.57 -16.07
CA SER A 130 -3.32 7.06 -16.75
C SER A 130 -2.43 5.95 -17.32
N TYR A 131 -2.59 4.71 -16.86
CA TYR A 131 -1.81 3.54 -17.24
C TYR A 131 -2.54 2.61 -18.22
N HIS A 132 -3.85 2.77 -18.42
CA HIS A 132 -4.64 1.92 -19.33
C HIS A 132 -4.32 2.15 -20.82
N ARG A 133 -3.53 3.18 -21.14
CA ARG A 133 -3.08 3.46 -22.52
C ARG A 133 -1.87 2.61 -22.94
N TYR A 134 -1.28 1.86 -22.03
CA TYR A 134 -0.14 1.00 -22.33
C TYR A 134 -0.65 -0.42 -22.56
N PRO A 135 -0.49 -0.98 -23.78
CA PRO A 135 -1.04 -2.30 -24.11
C PRO A 135 -0.42 -3.37 -23.22
N VAL A 136 -1.26 -4.34 -22.80
CA VAL A 136 -0.78 -5.62 -22.30
C VAL A 136 -0.32 -6.39 -23.53
N GLU A 137 1.00 -6.51 -23.75
CA GLU A 137 1.48 -7.38 -24.82
C GLU A 137 1.00 -8.83 -24.53
N PRO A 138 0.42 -9.51 -25.53
CA PRO A 138 -0.11 -10.86 -25.39
C PRO A 138 0.95 -11.90 -25.02
#